data_AF-A0A0G0X2A3-F1
#
_entry.id   AF-A0A0G0X2A3-F1
#
_cell.length_a   1.000
_cell.length_b   1.000
_cell.length_c   1.000
_cell.angle_alpha   90.00
_cell.angle_beta   90.00
_cell.angle_gamma   90.00
#
_symmetry.space_group_name_H-M   'P 1'
#
loop_
_entity.id
_entity.type
_entity.pdbx_description
1 polymer ?
#
loop_
_entity_poly.entity_id
_entity_poly.type
_entity_poly.pdbx_seq_one_letter_code
_entity_poly.pdbx_strand_id
1 'polypeptide(L)'
;LFYFSLPVFKGGLIGSNVRVSLPGEYQELFSWFEKNPEGRVALMPINTKYGWDYRSWGYEGSGFLTYGIPNPLLYRDFDRWNSANEDFYTQSSFALYANGDRAFAATLKKYQVKYLLLDESMTNAGGSDAVLKIPEIKAIAEKFGWGEVAKFGFLTVYDTGFNNEMFTIPEEYSQVAVDLSYSLVDPIYLGNGDYVAGGGLKYPFIGLDKRSGVEISLENGNVKFRSASFDVSFELPATGSAHADLSINQGFDKAYNCDLRSLGSVSKEITASGVLYKASGGGVSCDYISFPDLNYSQAYVLHVTGENHEGRGLKIYLFDSVTGQPYIEETLPVGNFDETYFIYPREIEGQGYTLNFETRSFGRMSSENILTGVEFVPVDYSKLSEFSVGSGSMPVKIQNNLKILEVKKYGDLVYKVKAEGEGLLELNQGYEKGWVAFTAKSNKFKTFDHIKVNSWANGWVINDQWLMNNGQAINHQPLTFYVLYWPQFLEWGGLLVGALTLLILVLKRH
;
A
#
# COMPACT_ATOMS: atom_id res chain seq x y z
N LEU A 1 -26.90 -18.43 -29.46
CA LEU A 1 -26.99 -17.09 -28.81
C LEU A 1 -28.16 -17.01 -27.84
N PHE A 2 -29.42 -17.12 -28.29
CA PHE A 2 -30.61 -17.03 -27.41
C PHE A 2 -30.60 -17.92 -26.17
N TYR A 3 -30.17 -19.18 -26.29
CA TYR A 3 -30.06 -20.09 -25.14
C TYR A 3 -29.04 -19.59 -24.09
N PHE A 4 -27.89 -19.07 -24.53
CA PHE A 4 -26.86 -18.51 -23.65
C PHE A 4 -27.27 -17.15 -23.05
N SER A 5 -28.13 -16.40 -23.73
CA SER A 5 -28.66 -15.12 -23.24
C SER A 5 -29.91 -15.27 -22.35
N LEU A 6 -30.48 -16.47 -22.23
CA LEU A 6 -31.70 -16.71 -21.45
C LEU A 6 -31.63 -16.26 -19.97
N PRO A 7 -30.49 -16.41 -19.25
CA PRO A 7 -30.36 -15.92 -17.87
C PRO A 7 -30.57 -14.40 -17.73
N VAL A 8 -30.26 -13.62 -18.77
CA VAL A 8 -30.40 -12.16 -18.78
C VAL A 8 -31.86 -11.75 -18.56
N PHE A 9 -32.78 -12.42 -19.26
CA PHE A 9 -34.21 -12.15 -19.21
C PHE A 9 -34.92 -12.73 -17.98
N LYS A 10 -34.24 -13.60 -17.22
CA LYS A 10 -34.75 -14.16 -15.95
C LYS A 10 -34.27 -13.38 -14.72
N GLY A 11 -33.69 -12.20 -14.94
CA GLY A 11 -33.11 -11.40 -13.86
C GLY A 11 -31.83 -12.00 -13.28
N GLY A 12 -31.15 -12.91 -13.99
CA GLY A 12 -29.87 -13.52 -13.60
C GLY A 12 -28.64 -12.72 -14.04
N LEU A 13 -28.83 -11.48 -14.51
CA LEU A 13 -27.73 -10.57 -14.89
C LEU A 13 -26.82 -10.20 -13.71
N ILE A 14 -27.40 -10.09 -12.52
CA ILE A 14 -26.70 -9.70 -11.30
C ILE A 14 -26.81 -10.89 -10.35
N GLY A 15 -25.66 -11.32 -9.81
CA GLY A 15 -25.58 -12.44 -8.88
C GLY A 15 -26.44 -12.21 -7.63
N SER A 16 -26.98 -13.28 -7.05
CA SER A 16 -27.79 -13.19 -5.83
C SER A 16 -26.97 -12.73 -4.61
N ASN A 17 -25.66 -13.01 -4.60
CA ASN A 17 -24.70 -12.64 -3.56
C ASN A 17 -24.46 -11.13 -3.42
N VAL A 18 -24.77 -10.33 -4.47
CA VAL A 18 -24.71 -8.86 -4.40
C VAL A 18 -26.10 -8.21 -4.24
N ARG A 19 -27.18 -9.01 -4.23
CA ARG A 19 -28.56 -8.55 -3.99
C ARG A 19 -28.99 -8.77 -2.54
N VAL A 20 -28.09 -8.46 -1.62
CA VAL A 20 -28.29 -8.69 -0.19
C VAL A 20 -28.74 -7.38 0.46
N SER A 21 -29.71 -7.46 1.37
CA SER A 21 -30.17 -6.29 2.11
C SER A 21 -29.06 -5.77 3.01
N LEU A 22 -28.77 -4.47 2.91
CA LEU A 22 -27.79 -3.81 3.77
C LEU A 22 -28.32 -3.79 5.23
N PRO A 23 -27.56 -4.32 6.22
CA PRO A 23 -27.93 -4.24 7.63
C PRO A 23 -28.19 -2.80 8.12
N GLY A 24 -29.10 -2.65 9.08
CA GLY A 24 -29.51 -1.34 9.62
C GLY A 24 -28.36 -0.61 10.31
N GLU A 25 -27.41 -1.36 10.87
CA GLU A 25 -26.20 -0.87 11.52
C GLU A 25 -25.37 0.04 10.59
N TYR A 26 -25.31 -0.27 9.28
CA TYR A 26 -24.63 0.60 8.32
C TYR A 26 -25.38 1.90 8.05
N GLN A 27 -26.72 1.89 8.10
CA GLN A 27 -27.51 3.12 7.96
C GLN A 27 -27.28 4.06 9.15
N GLU A 28 -27.19 3.49 10.36
CA GLU A 28 -26.82 4.23 11.56
C GLU A 28 -25.39 4.77 11.48
N LEU A 29 -24.44 3.95 11.00
CA LEU A 29 -23.06 4.37 10.76
C LEU A 29 -22.98 5.55 9.78
N PHE A 30 -23.68 5.48 8.65
CA PHE A 30 -23.71 6.55 7.65
C PHE A 30 -24.31 7.83 8.24
N SER A 31 -25.43 7.71 8.95
CA SER A 31 -26.06 8.84 9.63
C SER A 31 -25.16 9.48 10.69
N TRP A 32 -24.26 8.70 11.30
CA TRP A 32 -23.27 9.20 12.23
C TRP A 32 -22.13 9.96 11.51
N PHE A 33 -21.60 9.43 10.40
CA PHE A 33 -20.57 10.12 9.62
C PHE A 33 -21.09 11.37 8.90
N GLU A 34 -22.35 11.41 8.49
CA GLU A 34 -22.99 12.64 8.00
C GLU A 34 -22.93 13.78 9.04
N LYS A 35 -23.02 13.44 10.33
CA LYS A 35 -22.90 14.40 11.45
C LYS A 35 -21.44 14.66 11.86
N ASN A 36 -20.50 13.82 11.39
CA ASN A 36 -19.08 13.87 11.72
C ASN A 36 -18.19 13.81 10.44
N PRO A 37 -18.39 14.73 9.47
CA PRO A 37 -17.82 14.62 8.13
C PRO A 37 -16.31 14.92 8.05
N GLU A 38 -15.67 15.23 9.18
CA GLU A 38 -14.26 15.62 9.25
C GLU A 38 -13.36 14.49 9.73
N GLY A 39 -12.21 14.35 9.07
CA GLY A 39 -11.16 13.39 9.40
C GLY A 39 -11.20 12.12 8.55
N ARG A 40 -10.04 11.51 8.38
CA ARG A 40 -9.85 10.32 7.56
C ARG A 40 -10.25 9.06 8.33
N VAL A 41 -10.88 8.12 7.63
CA VAL A 41 -11.35 6.85 8.17
C VAL A 41 -10.51 5.71 7.60
N ALA A 42 -9.97 4.84 8.46
CA ALA A 42 -9.39 3.57 8.05
C ALA A 42 -10.34 2.43 8.40
N LEU A 43 -10.67 1.59 7.41
CA LEU A 43 -11.45 0.37 7.65
C LEU A 43 -10.55 -0.73 8.19
N MET A 44 -11.05 -1.47 9.18
CA MET A 44 -10.48 -2.70 9.71
C MET A 44 -11.56 -3.79 9.75
N PRO A 45 -11.23 -5.09 9.60
CA PRO A 45 -9.89 -5.66 9.33
C PRO A 45 -9.24 -5.30 7.98
N ILE A 46 -7.90 -5.37 7.92
CA ILE A 46 -7.08 -5.13 6.70
C ILE A 46 -6.31 -6.39 6.28
N ASN A 47 -7.02 -7.51 6.23
CA ASN A 47 -6.43 -8.84 6.08
C ASN A 47 -6.16 -9.28 4.64
N THR A 48 -6.49 -8.47 3.63
CA THR A 48 -6.36 -8.89 2.23
C THR A 48 -5.98 -7.76 1.30
N LYS A 49 -5.05 -8.07 0.38
CA LYS A 49 -4.63 -7.13 -0.66
C LYS A 49 -5.63 -7.03 -1.81
N TYR A 50 -6.60 -7.93 -1.90
CA TYR A 50 -7.46 -8.05 -3.09
C TYR A 50 -8.63 -7.05 -3.12
N GLY A 51 -9.10 -6.56 -1.97
CA GLY A 51 -10.27 -5.67 -1.90
C GLY A 51 -11.54 -6.33 -2.43
N TRP A 52 -11.70 -7.63 -2.19
CA TRP A 52 -12.96 -8.33 -2.41
C TRP A 52 -13.43 -8.81 -1.04
N ASP A 53 -14.45 -8.15 -0.51
CA ASP A 53 -14.88 -8.30 0.87
C ASP A 53 -15.94 -9.38 0.99
N TYR A 54 -15.87 -10.15 2.08
CA TYR A 54 -16.86 -11.14 2.47
C TYR A 54 -17.42 -10.77 3.83
N ARG A 55 -18.74 -10.88 3.98
CA ARG A 55 -19.45 -10.49 5.21
C ARG A 55 -20.32 -11.62 5.73
N SER A 56 -20.47 -11.70 7.05
CA SER A 56 -21.28 -12.71 7.75
C SER A 56 -22.77 -12.68 7.38
N TRP A 57 -23.27 -11.55 6.86
CA TRP A 57 -24.64 -11.39 6.38
C TRP A 57 -24.83 -11.80 4.90
N GLY A 58 -23.84 -12.47 4.30
CA GLY A 58 -23.93 -13.11 2.98
C GLY A 58 -23.51 -12.24 1.80
N TYR A 59 -22.99 -11.04 2.06
CA TYR A 59 -22.45 -10.17 1.03
C TYR A 59 -21.05 -10.57 0.61
N GLU A 60 -20.84 -10.51 -0.71
CA GLU A 60 -19.57 -10.73 -1.36
C GLU A 60 -19.44 -9.68 -2.48
N GLY A 61 -18.40 -8.86 -2.46
CA GLY A 61 -18.22 -7.89 -3.53
C GLY A 61 -17.17 -6.82 -3.29
N SER A 62 -17.11 -5.90 -4.25
CA SER A 62 -16.46 -4.59 -4.08
C SER A 62 -17.33 -3.71 -3.21
N GLY A 63 -16.71 -3.07 -2.25
CA GLY A 63 -17.30 -2.27 -1.19
C GLY A 63 -18.35 -1.24 -1.52
N PHE A 64 -19.02 -0.83 -0.44
CA PHE A 64 -20.18 0.05 -0.45
C PHE A 64 -20.06 1.22 0.53
N LEU A 65 -19.01 1.26 1.36
CA LEU A 65 -18.88 2.27 2.41
C LEU A 65 -18.76 3.69 1.84
N THR A 66 -18.13 3.86 0.68
CA THR A 66 -17.97 5.17 0.02
C THR A 66 -19.26 5.80 -0.46
N TYR A 67 -20.36 5.05 -0.54
CA TYR A 67 -21.67 5.62 -0.86
C TYR A 67 -22.35 6.29 0.33
N GLY A 68 -21.94 5.97 1.56
CA GLY A 68 -22.58 6.45 2.79
C GLY A 68 -21.66 7.18 3.76
N ILE A 69 -20.35 7.03 3.63
CA ILE A 69 -19.36 7.74 4.44
C ILE A 69 -18.77 8.89 3.61
N PRO A 70 -19.09 10.16 3.93
CA PRO A 70 -18.56 11.32 3.21
C PRO A 70 -17.07 11.61 3.53
N ASN A 71 -16.53 11.02 4.59
CA ASN A 71 -15.14 11.18 5.01
C ASN A 71 -14.17 10.52 4.00
N PRO A 72 -12.93 11.03 3.88
CA PRO A 72 -11.87 10.33 3.15
C PRO A 72 -11.65 8.93 3.73
N LEU A 73 -11.76 7.92 2.88
CA LEU A 73 -11.65 6.51 3.27
C LEU A 73 -10.34 5.90 2.76
N LEU A 74 -9.56 5.31 3.66
CA LEU A 74 -8.48 4.40 3.32
C LEU A 74 -9.08 3.01 3.14
N TYR A 75 -9.33 2.66 1.87
CA TYR A 75 -10.15 1.52 1.51
C TYR A 75 -9.66 0.83 0.24
N ARG A 76 -9.62 -0.51 0.26
CA ARG A 76 -8.96 -1.32 -0.78
C ARG A 76 -9.51 -1.12 -2.19
N ASP A 77 -10.79 -0.74 -2.31
CA ASP A 77 -11.39 -0.48 -3.63
C ASP A 77 -10.79 0.70 -4.38
N PHE A 78 -10.18 1.66 -3.67
CA PHE A 78 -9.66 2.90 -4.24
C PHE A 78 -8.14 3.02 -4.17
N ASP A 79 -7.47 2.13 -3.42
CA ASP A 79 -6.02 2.14 -3.32
C ASP A 79 -5.34 1.02 -4.12
N ARG A 80 -6.02 -0.10 -4.40
CA ARG A 80 -5.39 -1.26 -5.05
C ARG A 80 -4.84 -0.95 -6.44
N TRP A 81 -3.70 -1.55 -6.76
CA TRP A 81 -2.99 -1.43 -8.04
C TRP A 81 -2.50 -0.02 -8.38
N ASN A 82 -2.41 0.87 -7.37
CA ASN A 82 -1.85 2.19 -7.52
C ASN A 82 -0.74 2.43 -6.49
N SER A 83 0.50 2.53 -6.98
CA SER A 83 1.67 2.81 -6.13
C SER A 83 1.57 4.11 -5.32
N ALA A 84 0.69 5.04 -5.70
CA ALA A 84 0.48 6.27 -4.93
C ALA A 84 -0.39 6.08 -3.68
N ASN A 85 -1.22 5.02 -3.64
CA ASN A 85 -2.25 4.84 -2.61
C ASN A 85 -2.08 3.53 -1.82
N GLU A 86 -1.42 2.50 -2.36
CA GLU A 86 -1.27 1.20 -1.69
C GLU A 86 -0.35 1.22 -0.46
N ASP A 87 0.48 2.26 -0.30
CA ASP A 87 1.47 2.34 0.77
C ASP A 87 0.84 2.27 2.18
N PHE A 88 -0.36 2.87 2.36
CA PHE A 88 -1.08 2.77 3.63
C PHE A 88 -1.40 1.31 3.98
N TYR A 89 -2.08 0.60 3.06
CA TYR A 89 -2.41 -0.80 3.27
C TYR A 89 -1.16 -1.62 3.53
N THR A 90 -0.12 -1.41 2.73
CA THR A 90 1.12 -2.17 2.76
C THR A 90 1.83 -2.02 4.11
N GLN A 91 1.97 -0.78 4.60
CA GLN A 91 2.61 -0.48 5.88
C GLN A 91 1.74 -0.87 7.08
N SER A 92 0.44 -0.57 7.04
CA SER A 92 -0.46 -0.90 8.15
C SER A 92 -0.70 -2.40 8.28
N SER A 93 -0.86 -3.12 7.16
CA SER A 93 -1.01 -4.57 7.17
C SER A 93 0.28 -5.20 7.69
N PHE A 94 1.44 -4.84 7.13
CA PHE A 94 2.72 -5.36 7.62
C PHE A 94 2.91 -5.11 9.13
N ALA A 95 2.68 -3.87 9.60
CA ALA A 95 2.84 -3.55 11.02
C ALA A 95 1.89 -4.35 11.93
N LEU A 96 0.62 -4.53 11.54
CA LEU A 96 -0.35 -5.30 12.30
C LEU A 96 0.03 -6.79 12.37
N TYR A 97 0.42 -7.39 11.25
CA TYR A 97 0.75 -8.81 11.16
C TYR A 97 2.18 -9.15 11.61
N ALA A 98 3.06 -8.15 11.70
CA ALA A 98 4.38 -8.28 12.30
C ALA A 98 4.38 -8.05 13.82
N ASN A 99 3.21 -7.93 14.47
CA ASN A 99 3.03 -7.59 15.89
C ASN A 99 3.69 -6.26 16.32
N GLY A 100 3.84 -5.33 15.39
CA GLY A 100 4.42 -4.02 15.64
C GLY A 100 3.37 -3.00 16.06
N ASP A 101 2.77 -3.13 17.25
CA ASP A 101 1.72 -2.21 17.73
C ASP A 101 2.10 -0.73 17.61
N ARG A 102 3.36 -0.40 17.96
CA ARG A 102 3.90 0.96 17.84
C ARG A 102 4.05 1.38 16.38
N ALA A 103 4.50 0.47 15.52
CA ALA A 103 4.59 0.73 14.09
C ALA A 103 3.20 0.94 13.49
N PHE A 104 2.21 0.14 13.88
CA PHE A 104 0.84 0.26 13.40
C PHE A 104 0.21 1.60 13.82
N ALA A 105 0.32 1.97 15.11
CA ALA A 105 -0.15 3.27 15.59
C ALA A 105 0.59 4.45 14.92
N ALA A 106 1.91 4.32 14.71
CA ALA A 106 2.69 5.32 13.99
C ALA A 106 2.29 5.44 12.52
N THR A 107 1.95 4.34 11.83
CA THR A 107 1.38 4.38 10.47
C THR A 107 0.03 5.09 10.47
N LEU A 108 -0.88 4.78 11.40
CA LEU A 108 -2.14 5.52 11.50
C LEU A 108 -1.93 7.03 11.74
N LYS A 109 -0.94 7.40 12.57
CA LYS A 109 -0.55 8.80 12.78
C LYS A 109 0.01 9.44 11.51
N LYS A 110 0.94 8.76 10.81
CA LYS A 110 1.55 9.19 9.55
C LYS A 110 0.50 9.55 8.51
N TYR A 111 -0.51 8.70 8.36
CA TYR A 111 -1.61 8.89 7.41
C TYR A 111 -2.79 9.69 7.99
N GLN A 112 -2.63 10.27 9.18
CA GLN A 112 -3.61 11.15 9.82
C GLN A 112 -5.00 10.50 9.92
N VAL A 113 -5.04 9.23 10.31
CA VAL A 113 -6.27 8.45 10.49
C VAL A 113 -6.95 8.90 11.78
N LYS A 114 -8.01 9.70 11.66
CA LYS A 114 -8.81 10.14 12.80
C LYS A 114 -9.69 9.02 13.32
N TYR A 115 -10.37 8.32 12.42
CA TYR A 115 -11.30 7.26 12.78
C TYR A 115 -10.80 5.89 12.32
N LEU A 116 -10.73 4.94 13.23
CA LEU A 116 -10.57 3.52 12.91
C LEU A 116 -11.95 2.87 13.00
N LEU A 117 -12.48 2.48 11.83
CA LEU A 117 -13.75 1.78 11.71
C LEU A 117 -13.49 0.27 11.76
N LEU A 118 -13.85 -0.37 12.86
CA LEU A 118 -13.79 -1.81 13.01
C LEU A 118 -15.14 -2.43 12.61
N ASP A 119 -15.10 -3.34 11.63
CA ASP A 119 -16.26 -4.04 11.14
C ASP A 119 -16.16 -5.55 11.41
N GLU A 120 -16.82 -5.99 12.47
CA GLU A 120 -16.81 -7.38 12.92
C GLU A 120 -17.72 -8.29 12.07
N SER A 121 -18.37 -7.76 11.02
CA SER A 121 -19.05 -8.60 10.04
C SER A 121 -18.13 -9.15 8.95
N MET A 122 -16.90 -8.62 8.80
CA MET A 122 -15.94 -9.14 7.82
C MET A 122 -15.54 -10.57 8.16
N THR A 123 -15.40 -11.42 7.15
CA THR A 123 -15.04 -12.84 7.28
C THR A 123 -13.88 -13.20 6.36
N ASN A 124 -13.07 -14.18 6.74
CA ASN A 124 -12.01 -14.70 5.88
C ASN A 124 -12.52 -15.87 5.02
N ALA A 125 -12.87 -15.60 3.76
CA ALA A 125 -13.37 -16.64 2.87
C ALA A 125 -12.34 -17.77 2.64
N GLY A 126 -12.72 -18.99 3.00
CA GLY A 126 -11.88 -20.18 2.79
C GLY A 126 -10.75 -20.35 3.81
N GLY A 127 -10.70 -19.53 4.87
CA GLY A 127 -9.67 -19.61 5.91
C GLY A 127 -10.22 -19.33 7.31
N SER A 128 -9.30 -19.25 8.28
CA SER A 128 -9.64 -18.92 9.67
C SER A 128 -9.88 -17.42 9.85
N ASP A 129 -10.89 -17.06 10.64
CA ASP A 129 -11.16 -15.68 11.04
C ASP A 129 -10.11 -15.11 12.02
N ALA A 130 -9.22 -15.95 12.57
CA ALA A 130 -8.07 -15.48 13.36
C ALA A 130 -7.19 -14.48 12.58
N VAL A 131 -7.19 -14.61 11.25
CA VAL A 131 -6.48 -13.72 10.36
C VAL A 131 -6.99 -12.28 10.41
N LEU A 132 -8.22 -12.05 10.87
CA LEU A 132 -8.84 -10.73 10.90
C LEU A 132 -8.27 -9.82 12.00
N LYS A 133 -7.54 -10.40 12.97
CA LYS A 133 -6.87 -9.67 14.05
C LYS A 133 -7.81 -8.76 14.89
N ILE A 134 -9.10 -9.09 14.94
CA ILE A 134 -10.11 -8.29 15.66
C ILE A 134 -9.74 -8.12 17.15
N PRO A 135 -9.37 -9.17 17.91
CA PRO A 135 -8.94 -9.02 19.29
C PRO A 135 -7.70 -8.13 19.44
N GLU A 136 -6.72 -8.28 18.56
CA GLU A 136 -5.49 -7.49 18.56
C GLU A 136 -5.75 -6.01 18.25
N ILE A 137 -6.62 -5.71 17.27
CA ILE A 137 -7.02 -4.34 16.95
C ILE A 137 -7.70 -3.67 18.16
N LYS A 138 -8.58 -4.38 18.86
CA LYS A 138 -9.23 -3.89 20.09
C LYS A 138 -8.21 -3.65 21.20
N ALA A 139 -7.24 -4.57 21.39
CA ALA A 139 -6.18 -4.42 22.38
C ALA A 139 -5.25 -3.24 22.07
N ILE A 140 -4.93 -3.00 20.78
CA ILE A 140 -4.18 -1.82 20.33
C ILE A 140 -4.96 -0.55 20.64
N ALA A 141 -6.26 -0.51 20.32
CA ALA A 141 -7.10 0.66 20.61
C ALA A 141 -7.11 1.00 22.12
N GLU A 142 -7.25 0.00 22.98
CA GLU A 142 -7.15 0.17 24.43
C GLU A 142 -5.76 0.66 24.86
N LYS A 143 -4.69 0.02 24.36
CA LYS A 143 -3.29 0.34 24.69
C LYS A 143 -2.91 1.78 24.35
N PHE A 144 -3.39 2.31 23.23
CA PHE A 144 -3.12 3.68 22.79
C PHE A 144 -4.19 4.68 23.23
N GLY A 145 -5.21 4.24 23.96
CA GLY A 145 -6.27 5.10 24.49
C GLY A 145 -7.19 5.69 23.41
N TRP A 146 -7.38 4.98 22.30
CA TRP A 146 -8.32 5.39 21.25
C TRP A 146 -9.76 5.22 21.75
N GLY A 147 -10.53 6.30 21.74
CA GLY A 147 -11.86 6.34 22.34
C GLY A 147 -12.91 5.71 21.43
N GLU A 148 -13.73 4.80 21.96
CA GLU A 148 -14.95 4.35 21.27
C GLU A 148 -15.95 5.52 21.20
N VAL A 149 -16.10 6.13 20.03
CA VAL A 149 -16.98 7.30 19.82
C VAL A 149 -18.35 6.93 19.23
N ALA A 150 -18.47 5.73 18.66
CA ALA A 150 -19.73 5.17 18.19
C ALA A 150 -19.70 3.65 18.11
N LYS A 151 -20.87 3.03 18.28
CA LYS A 151 -21.07 1.58 18.13
C LYS A 151 -22.46 1.26 17.62
N PHE A 152 -22.52 0.45 16.56
CA PHE A 152 -23.75 0.04 15.89
C PHE A 152 -23.68 -1.46 15.61
N GLY A 153 -24.19 -2.28 16.55
CA GLY A 153 -24.09 -3.74 16.46
C GLY A 153 -22.64 -4.22 16.33
N PHE A 154 -22.29 -4.76 15.16
CA PHE A 154 -20.95 -5.28 14.82
C PHE A 154 -19.97 -4.20 14.30
N LEU A 155 -20.40 -2.94 14.23
CA LEU A 155 -19.58 -1.80 13.80
C LEU A 155 -19.13 -1.00 15.02
N THR A 156 -17.84 -0.73 15.12
CA THR A 156 -17.28 0.13 16.17
C THR A 156 -16.40 1.22 15.54
N VAL A 157 -16.57 2.47 15.95
CA VAL A 157 -15.73 3.59 15.51
C VAL A 157 -14.88 4.05 16.68
N TYR A 158 -13.56 3.94 16.52
CA TYR A 158 -12.58 4.50 17.44
C TYR A 158 -12.06 5.84 16.92
N ASP A 159 -12.01 6.85 17.78
CA ASP A 159 -11.26 8.10 17.54
C ASP A 159 -9.84 7.92 18.07
N THR A 160 -8.87 8.05 17.17
CA THR A 160 -7.44 7.87 17.49
C THR A 160 -6.84 9.08 18.18
N GLY A 161 -7.53 10.23 18.16
CA GLY A 161 -6.99 11.52 18.57
C GLY A 161 -5.98 12.13 17.59
N PHE A 162 -5.75 11.50 16.44
CA PHE A 162 -4.88 12.05 15.40
C PHE A 162 -5.58 13.17 14.60
N ASN A 163 -4.77 14.02 13.95
CA ASN A 163 -5.19 15.33 13.43
C ASN A 163 -6.48 15.27 12.57
N ASN A 164 -7.40 16.21 12.84
CA ASN A 164 -8.64 16.42 12.10
C ASN A 164 -8.55 17.57 11.08
N GLU A 165 -7.47 18.35 11.09
CA GLU A 165 -7.33 19.51 10.22
C GLU A 165 -6.94 19.12 8.80
N MET A 166 -7.42 19.92 7.84
CA MET A 166 -7.09 19.79 6.42
C MET A 166 -5.60 20.07 6.15
N PHE A 167 -5.02 20.99 6.92
CA PHE A 167 -3.62 21.36 6.86
C PHE A 167 -2.95 21.05 8.19
N THR A 168 -1.75 20.50 8.14
CA THR A 168 -0.94 20.19 9.31
C THR A 168 0.35 21.01 9.25
N ILE A 169 0.83 21.44 10.42
CA ILE A 169 2.15 22.02 10.59
C ILE A 169 2.90 21.12 11.58
N PRO A 170 3.79 20.24 11.10
CA PRO A 170 4.59 19.43 12.02
C PRO A 170 5.53 20.33 12.81
N GLU A 171 5.69 20.12 14.11
CA GLU A 171 6.53 20.96 14.99
C GLU A 171 7.99 21.01 14.51
N GLU A 172 8.50 19.87 14.06
CA GLU A 172 9.80 19.72 13.43
C GLU A 172 9.71 18.72 12.28
N TYR A 173 10.59 18.86 11.30
CA TYR A 173 10.71 17.89 10.22
C TYR A 173 12.15 17.72 9.76
N SER A 174 12.44 16.56 9.18
CA SER A 174 13.75 16.24 8.61
C SER A 174 13.76 16.36 7.09
N GLN A 175 14.91 16.72 6.51
CA GLN A 175 15.11 16.65 5.05
C GLN A 175 15.91 15.40 4.69
N VAL A 176 15.26 14.47 4.00
CA VAL A 176 15.90 13.24 3.50
C VAL A 176 15.38 12.89 2.12
N ALA A 177 16.20 12.22 1.32
CA ALA A 177 15.79 11.65 0.05
C ALA A 177 15.60 10.14 0.20
N VAL A 178 14.37 9.68 0.01
CA VAL A 178 13.97 8.28 0.14
C VAL A 178 12.88 7.96 -0.87
N ASP A 179 12.88 6.75 -1.40
CA ASP A 179 11.78 6.18 -2.18
C ASP A 179 11.14 5.05 -1.37
N LEU A 180 9.88 5.23 -0.98
CA LEU A 180 9.10 4.25 -0.23
C LEU A 180 8.04 3.56 -1.07
N SER A 181 8.07 3.69 -2.39
CA SER A 181 7.10 3.03 -3.28
C SER A 181 7.08 1.52 -2.97
N TYR A 182 5.92 0.98 -2.58
CA TYR A 182 5.73 -0.43 -2.17
C TYR A 182 6.53 -0.88 -0.93
N SER A 183 7.10 0.05 -0.15
CA SER A 183 7.82 -0.30 1.07
C SER A 183 6.84 -0.80 2.15
N LEU A 184 7.18 -1.92 2.78
CA LEU A 184 6.44 -2.46 3.93
C LEU A 184 6.63 -1.64 5.21
N VAL A 185 7.68 -0.82 5.24
CA VAL A 185 8.14 -0.11 6.44
C VAL A 185 8.58 1.31 6.11
N ASP A 186 8.52 2.17 7.12
CA ASP A 186 9.06 3.53 7.08
C ASP A 186 9.88 3.80 8.36
N PRO A 187 11.10 3.25 8.45
CA PRO A 187 11.98 3.47 9.60
C PRO A 187 12.38 4.95 9.76
N ILE A 188 12.32 5.74 8.69
CA ILE A 188 12.62 7.18 8.74
C ILE A 188 11.56 7.90 9.56
N TYR A 189 10.28 7.68 9.25
CA TYR A 189 9.17 8.25 10.01
C TYR A 189 9.17 7.75 11.46
N LEU A 190 9.39 6.45 11.67
CA LEU A 190 9.41 5.86 13.01
C LEU A 190 10.53 6.42 13.89
N GLY A 191 11.72 6.66 13.32
CA GLY A 191 12.87 7.16 14.06
C GLY A 191 12.91 8.69 14.23
N ASN A 192 12.44 9.44 13.21
CA ASN A 192 12.65 10.89 13.15
C ASN A 192 11.37 11.72 13.17
N GLY A 193 10.20 11.11 13.06
CA GLY A 193 8.93 11.81 12.86
C GLY A 193 8.79 12.32 11.43
N ASP A 194 8.18 13.49 11.27
CA ASP A 194 7.87 14.05 9.96
C ASP A 194 9.15 14.34 9.16
N TYR A 195 9.09 14.03 7.86
CA TYR A 195 10.18 14.32 6.94
C TYR A 195 9.66 14.70 5.56
N VAL A 196 10.52 15.34 4.80
CA VAL A 196 10.22 15.77 3.44
C VAL A 196 11.30 15.34 2.47
N ALA A 197 10.89 15.08 1.24
CA ALA A 197 11.81 14.73 0.15
C ALA A 197 12.75 15.92 -0.15
N GLY A 198 14.01 15.82 0.28
CA GLY A 198 15.00 16.88 0.06
C GLY A 198 16.31 16.68 0.81
N GLY A 199 17.20 17.67 0.70
CA GLY A 199 18.50 17.64 1.37
C GLY A 199 19.57 16.79 0.67
N GLY A 200 20.73 16.67 1.31
CA GLY A 200 21.88 15.92 0.78
C GLY A 200 21.91 14.45 1.17
N LEU A 201 21.20 14.05 2.24
CA LEU A 201 21.21 12.70 2.80
C LEU A 201 20.18 11.81 2.12
N LYS A 202 20.63 10.68 1.58
CA LYS A 202 19.81 9.72 0.82
C LYS A 202 19.77 8.36 1.52
N TYR A 203 18.61 7.73 1.56
CA TYR A 203 18.40 6.37 2.07
C TYR A 203 17.95 5.44 0.93
N PRO A 204 18.90 4.80 0.22
CA PRO A 204 18.61 4.08 -1.01
C PRO A 204 17.99 2.69 -0.83
N PHE A 205 18.00 2.13 0.38
CA PHE A 205 17.65 0.73 0.65
C PHE A 205 16.55 0.57 1.71
N ILE A 206 15.60 1.51 1.76
CA ILE A 206 14.41 1.38 2.61
C ILE A 206 13.33 0.55 1.90
N GLY A 207 12.88 1.00 0.72
CA GLY A 207 12.02 0.22 -0.16
C GLY A 207 12.84 -0.82 -0.93
N LEU A 208 12.69 -2.10 -0.58
CA LEU A 208 13.48 -3.22 -1.14
C LEU A 208 12.68 -4.07 -2.14
N ASP A 209 11.53 -3.55 -2.58
CA ASP A 209 10.73 -4.17 -3.64
C ASP A 209 11.33 -3.82 -5.01
N LYS A 210 11.39 -4.77 -5.93
CA LYS A 210 11.93 -4.52 -7.28
C LYS A 210 11.22 -3.37 -8.02
N ARG A 211 9.94 -3.12 -7.70
CA ARG A 211 9.14 -2.04 -8.29
C ARG A 211 9.55 -0.65 -7.80
N SER A 212 10.29 -0.54 -6.68
CA SER A 212 10.93 0.72 -6.25
C SER A 212 12.25 1.01 -6.97
N GLY A 213 12.67 0.14 -7.91
CA GLY A 213 13.93 0.27 -8.62
C GLY A 213 15.15 -0.23 -7.83
N VAL A 214 14.93 -1.10 -6.84
CA VAL A 214 16.01 -1.83 -6.16
C VAL A 214 16.18 -3.22 -6.79
N GLU A 215 17.37 -3.49 -7.28
CA GLU A 215 17.78 -4.79 -7.80
C GLU A 215 18.60 -5.53 -6.74
N ILE A 216 18.32 -6.82 -6.55
CA ILE A 216 19.02 -7.69 -5.61
C ILE A 216 19.64 -8.84 -6.40
N SER A 217 20.96 -8.98 -6.34
CA SER A 217 21.70 -10.07 -6.99
C SER A 217 22.59 -10.81 -6.00
N LEU A 218 22.89 -12.07 -6.31
CA LEU A 218 23.80 -12.91 -5.54
C LEU A 218 25.11 -13.05 -6.33
N GLU A 219 26.20 -12.48 -5.82
CA GLU A 219 27.49 -12.39 -6.50
C GLU A 219 28.61 -12.84 -5.55
N ASN A 220 29.37 -13.88 -5.92
CA ASN A 220 30.59 -14.29 -5.20
C ASN A 220 30.44 -14.53 -3.68
N GLY A 221 29.30 -15.04 -3.23
CA GLY A 221 29.02 -15.23 -1.79
C GLY A 221 28.60 -13.96 -1.05
N ASN A 222 28.30 -12.89 -1.78
CA ASN A 222 27.68 -11.67 -1.27
C ASN A 222 26.27 -11.49 -1.86
N VAL A 223 25.45 -10.75 -1.13
CA VAL A 223 24.18 -10.19 -1.60
C VAL A 223 24.42 -8.73 -1.96
N LYS A 224 24.17 -8.37 -3.21
CA LYS A 224 24.35 -7.03 -3.73
C LYS A 224 23.00 -6.37 -3.96
N PHE A 225 22.86 -5.17 -3.43
CA PHE A 225 21.71 -4.30 -3.58
C PHE A 225 22.10 -3.13 -4.47
N ARG A 226 21.36 -2.87 -5.55
CA ARG A 226 21.55 -1.71 -6.43
C ARG A 226 20.27 -0.90 -6.47
N SER A 227 20.35 0.37 -6.06
CA SER A 227 19.25 1.32 -6.21
C SER A 227 19.43 2.12 -7.49
N ALA A 228 18.54 1.92 -8.46
CA ALA A 228 18.54 2.67 -9.73
C ALA A 228 18.18 4.14 -9.50
N SER A 229 17.24 4.43 -8.60
CA SER A 229 16.77 5.79 -8.29
C SER A 229 17.87 6.69 -7.70
N PHE A 230 18.84 6.11 -7.01
CA PHE A 230 19.95 6.84 -6.39
C PHE A 230 21.32 6.60 -7.04
N ASP A 231 21.42 5.63 -7.96
CA ASP A 231 22.67 5.12 -8.55
C ASP A 231 23.70 4.71 -7.50
N VAL A 232 23.26 3.90 -6.53
CA VAL A 232 24.08 3.42 -5.41
C VAL A 232 24.03 1.90 -5.31
N SER A 233 25.17 1.28 -5.04
CA SER A 233 25.26 -0.15 -4.73
C SER A 233 25.78 -0.39 -3.32
N PHE A 234 25.29 -1.44 -2.68
CA PHE A 234 25.76 -1.90 -1.38
C PHE A 234 25.80 -3.42 -1.32
N GLU A 235 26.87 -3.98 -0.76
CA GLU A 235 27.08 -5.41 -0.66
C GLU A 235 27.12 -5.85 0.80
N LEU A 236 26.43 -6.96 1.07
CA LEU A 236 26.46 -7.65 2.35
C LEU A 236 26.99 -9.07 2.16
N PRO A 237 27.79 -9.60 3.11
CA PRO A 237 28.21 -10.99 3.04
C PRO A 237 27.02 -11.93 3.23
N ALA A 238 26.91 -12.98 2.41
CA ALA A 238 25.94 -14.06 2.65
C ALA A 238 26.47 -14.96 3.77
N THR A 239 25.85 -14.92 4.95
CA THR A 239 26.31 -15.70 6.13
C THR A 239 25.79 -17.14 6.13
N GLY A 240 25.80 -17.78 4.97
CA GLY A 240 25.16 -19.08 4.70
C GLY A 240 23.87 -18.93 3.90
N SER A 241 23.18 -20.03 3.65
CA SER A 241 21.93 -20.06 2.88
C SER A 241 21.18 -21.37 3.13
N ALA A 242 19.86 -21.28 3.20
CA ALA A 242 18.99 -22.45 3.25
C ALA A 242 18.49 -22.76 1.84
N HIS A 243 18.95 -23.88 1.26
CA HIS A 243 18.56 -24.31 -0.08
C HIS A 243 17.59 -25.49 0.00
N ALA A 244 16.65 -25.55 -0.95
CA ALA A 244 15.85 -26.75 -1.16
C ALA A 244 16.62 -27.78 -2.00
N ASP A 245 16.68 -29.03 -1.52
CA ASP A 245 17.12 -30.15 -2.36
C ASP A 245 15.96 -30.59 -3.26
N LEU A 246 16.01 -30.15 -4.52
CA LEU A 246 15.01 -30.47 -5.53
C LEU A 246 15.26 -31.82 -6.23
N SER A 247 16.33 -32.54 -5.86
CA SER A 247 16.59 -33.91 -6.35
C SER A 247 15.78 -34.98 -5.62
N ILE A 248 15.19 -34.60 -4.47
CA ILE A 248 14.30 -35.44 -3.69
C ILE A 248 12.88 -34.89 -3.71
N ASN A 249 11.92 -35.71 -3.30
CA ASN A 249 10.54 -35.28 -3.21
C ASN A 249 10.37 -34.27 -2.07
N GLN A 250 9.98 -33.05 -2.43
CA GLN A 250 9.51 -32.00 -1.51
C GLN A 250 7.98 -31.96 -1.53
N GLY A 251 7.34 -31.47 -0.47
CA GLY A 251 5.89 -31.27 -0.46
C GLY A 251 5.08 -32.56 -0.62
N PHE A 252 4.12 -32.59 -1.56
CA PHE A 252 3.25 -33.75 -1.76
C PHE A 252 3.95 -34.92 -2.46
N ASP A 253 3.71 -36.16 -2.00
CA ASP A 253 4.24 -37.40 -2.62
C ASP A 253 3.85 -37.61 -4.08
N LYS A 254 2.71 -37.04 -4.48
CA LYS A 254 2.17 -37.12 -5.83
C LYS A 254 1.65 -35.75 -6.23
N ALA A 255 1.47 -35.56 -7.54
CA ALA A 255 0.84 -34.36 -8.06
C ALA A 255 -0.52 -34.11 -7.40
N TYR A 256 -0.70 -32.92 -6.81
CA TYR A 256 -1.91 -32.54 -6.10
C TYR A 256 -2.70 -31.51 -6.92
N ASN A 257 -3.94 -31.84 -7.27
CA ASN A 257 -4.83 -30.93 -7.98
C ASN A 257 -5.63 -30.10 -6.97
N CYS A 258 -5.21 -28.85 -6.77
CA CYS A 258 -5.83 -27.93 -5.81
C CYS A 258 -6.98 -27.10 -6.39
N ASP A 259 -7.46 -27.42 -7.61
CA ASP A 259 -8.71 -26.84 -8.10
C ASP A 259 -9.90 -27.28 -7.22
N LEU A 260 -10.77 -26.32 -6.88
CA LEU A 260 -11.93 -26.54 -6.01
C LEU A 260 -12.93 -27.55 -6.59
N ARG A 261 -12.95 -27.72 -7.92
CA ARG A 261 -13.78 -28.70 -8.63
C ARG A 261 -12.98 -29.88 -9.16
N SER A 262 -11.68 -29.91 -8.85
CA SER A 262 -10.72 -30.90 -9.34
C SER A 262 -10.80 -31.11 -10.86
N LEU A 263 -10.97 -30.02 -11.61
CA LEU A 263 -11.02 -30.04 -13.07
C LEU A 263 -9.66 -30.47 -13.64
N GLY A 264 -9.70 -31.03 -14.85
CA GLY A 264 -8.47 -31.30 -15.60
C GLY A 264 -7.55 -32.34 -14.97
N SER A 265 -6.28 -32.29 -15.35
CA SER A 265 -5.23 -33.21 -14.89
C SER A 265 -3.97 -32.45 -14.52
N VAL A 266 -3.20 -33.01 -13.57
CA VAL A 266 -1.94 -32.44 -13.08
C VAL A 266 -0.86 -33.51 -13.04
N SER A 267 0.40 -33.11 -13.20
CA SER A 267 1.56 -34.00 -13.02
C SER A 267 2.71 -33.27 -12.31
N LYS A 268 3.51 -34.06 -11.61
CA LYS A 268 4.74 -33.66 -10.91
C LYS A 268 5.81 -34.69 -11.26
N GLU A 269 6.96 -34.22 -11.70
CA GLU A 269 8.09 -35.08 -12.07
C GLU A 269 9.40 -34.46 -11.55
N ILE A 270 10.17 -35.25 -10.81
CA ILE A 270 11.52 -34.86 -10.39
C ILE A 270 12.46 -35.22 -11.54
N THR A 271 13.14 -34.20 -12.08
CA THR A 271 14.06 -34.31 -13.21
C THR A 271 15.49 -34.04 -12.74
N ALA A 272 16.48 -34.31 -13.59
CA ALA A 272 17.86 -33.95 -13.29
C ALA A 272 18.09 -32.43 -13.13
N SER A 273 17.20 -31.61 -13.68
CA SER A 273 17.28 -30.14 -13.66
C SER A 273 16.43 -29.48 -12.57
N GLY A 274 15.56 -30.21 -11.89
CA GLY A 274 14.60 -29.65 -10.93
C GLY A 274 13.25 -30.36 -10.94
N VAL A 275 12.20 -29.72 -10.41
CA VAL A 275 10.84 -30.30 -10.34
C VAL A 275 9.94 -29.70 -11.40
N LEU A 276 9.41 -30.55 -12.28
CA LEU A 276 8.51 -30.19 -13.37
C LEU A 276 7.05 -30.35 -12.94
N TYR A 277 6.28 -29.27 -13.04
CA TYR A 277 4.85 -29.24 -12.76
C TYR A 277 4.07 -28.98 -14.05
N LYS A 278 3.03 -29.80 -14.31
CA LYS A 278 2.13 -29.60 -15.45
C LYS A 278 0.68 -29.57 -15.01
N ALA A 279 -0.11 -28.77 -15.72
CA ALA A 279 -1.56 -28.76 -15.57
C ALA A 279 -2.24 -28.60 -16.94
N SER A 280 -3.36 -29.30 -17.13
CA SER A 280 -4.14 -29.27 -18.37
C SER A 280 -5.64 -29.34 -18.07
N GLY A 281 -6.48 -28.84 -19.00
CA GLY A 281 -7.93 -29.01 -18.94
C GLY A 281 -8.62 -28.28 -17.78
N GLY A 282 -8.02 -27.19 -17.28
CA GLY A 282 -8.51 -26.45 -16.11
C GLY A 282 -7.95 -26.92 -14.77
N GLY A 283 -7.05 -27.92 -14.76
CA GLY A 283 -6.35 -28.35 -13.55
C GLY A 283 -5.38 -27.31 -12.99
N VAL A 284 -5.08 -27.48 -11.70
CA VAL A 284 -4.19 -26.62 -10.94
C VAL A 284 -3.24 -27.49 -10.11
N SER A 285 -1.99 -27.61 -10.54
CA SER A 285 -0.96 -28.37 -9.82
C SER A 285 -0.41 -27.50 -8.69
N CYS A 286 -0.66 -27.89 -7.44
CA CYS A 286 -0.09 -27.23 -6.27
C CYS A 286 0.97 -28.10 -5.60
N ASP A 287 2.00 -27.46 -5.05
CA ASP A 287 3.03 -28.10 -4.23
C ASP A 287 3.63 -27.10 -3.24
N TYR A 288 4.51 -27.57 -2.35
CA TYR A 288 5.17 -26.71 -1.36
C TYR A 288 6.55 -27.20 -0.94
N ILE A 289 7.36 -26.29 -0.41
CA ILE A 289 8.62 -26.56 0.28
C ILE A 289 8.59 -25.86 1.63
N SER A 290 8.89 -26.60 2.69
CA SER A 290 8.91 -26.10 4.06
C SER A 290 10.33 -25.80 4.51
N PHE A 291 10.50 -24.64 5.14
CA PHE A 291 11.74 -24.16 5.75
C PHE A 291 11.51 -23.91 7.25
N PRO A 292 11.44 -24.98 8.07
CA PRO A 292 11.01 -24.90 9.47
C PRO A 292 11.97 -24.13 10.37
N ASP A 293 13.24 -23.99 9.98
CA ASP A 293 14.31 -23.41 10.80
C ASP A 293 14.58 -21.92 10.51
N LEU A 294 13.83 -21.31 9.59
CA LEU A 294 13.97 -19.90 9.27
C LEU A 294 13.21 -19.03 10.28
N ASN A 295 13.95 -18.21 11.01
CA ASN A 295 13.41 -17.32 12.05
C ASN A 295 12.66 -16.14 11.44
N TYR A 296 11.51 -15.78 12.03
CA TYR A 296 10.75 -14.62 11.54
C TYR A 296 11.41 -13.27 11.84
N SER A 297 12.26 -13.20 12.86
CA SER A 297 13.03 -12.01 13.22
C SER A 297 14.27 -11.78 12.35
N GLN A 298 14.62 -12.73 11.49
CA GLN A 298 15.73 -12.63 10.55
C GLN A 298 15.20 -12.18 9.17
N ALA A 299 15.90 -11.23 8.55
CA ALA A 299 15.62 -10.83 7.18
C ALA A 299 16.28 -11.80 6.19
N TYR A 300 15.64 -12.02 5.04
CA TYR A 300 16.16 -12.91 4.00
C TYR A 300 16.01 -12.32 2.61
N VAL A 301 16.87 -12.75 1.69
CA VAL A 301 16.59 -12.71 0.26
C VAL A 301 16.14 -14.10 -0.16
N LEU A 302 14.90 -14.20 -0.63
CA LEU A 302 14.38 -15.39 -1.31
C LEU A 302 14.80 -15.31 -2.77
N HIS A 303 15.55 -16.29 -3.25
CA HIS A 303 15.94 -16.42 -4.65
C HIS A 303 15.30 -17.69 -5.24
N VAL A 304 14.62 -17.53 -6.38
CA VAL A 304 13.84 -18.58 -7.06
C VAL A 304 14.23 -18.61 -8.53
N THR A 305 14.62 -19.79 -9.01
CA THR A 305 15.04 -20.01 -10.40
C THR A 305 14.26 -21.11 -11.07
N GLY A 306 14.11 -20.99 -12.39
CA GLY A 306 13.41 -21.98 -13.20
C GLY A 306 13.01 -21.47 -14.57
N GLU A 307 12.10 -22.19 -15.20
CA GLU A 307 11.62 -21.88 -16.54
C GLU A 307 10.12 -22.20 -16.67
N ASN A 308 9.38 -21.28 -17.29
CA ASN A 308 8.05 -21.55 -17.80
C ASN A 308 8.15 -22.04 -19.25
N HIS A 309 7.81 -23.30 -19.49
CA HIS A 309 7.84 -23.89 -20.84
C HIS A 309 6.55 -23.60 -21.63
N GLU A 310 5.40 -23.54 -20.96
CA GLU A 310 4.11 -23.33 -21.60
C GLU A 310 3.13 -22.61 -20.65
N GLY A 311 2.22 -21.81 -21.21
CA GLY A 311 1.05 -21.29 -20.49
C GLY A 311 1.37 -20.15 -19.53
N ARG A 312 0.76 -20.18 -18.34
CA ARG A 312 1.03 -19.17 -17.30
C ARG A 312 2.28 -19.57 -16.52
N GLY A 313 3.14 -18.59 -16.27
CA GLY A 313 4.25 -18.70 -15.34
C GLY A 313 3.86 -19.24 -13.97
N LEU A 314 4.85 -19.81 -13.29
CA LEU A 314 4.72 -20.39 -11.96
C LEU A 314 4.29 -19.32 -10.97
N LYS A 315 3.21 -19.56 -10.24
CA LYS A 315 2.82 -18.67 -9.14
C LYS A 315 3.45 -19.18 -7.85
N ILE A 316 4.05 -18.29 -7.07
CA ILE A 316 4.61 -18.59 -5.75
C ILE A 316 3.84 -17.84 -4.67
N TYR A 317 3.74 -18.44 -3.49
CA TYR A 317 3.24 -17.75 -2.31
C TYR A 317 3.95 -18.23 -1.05
N LEU A 318 4.56 -17.27 -0.33
CA LEU A 318 5.28 -17.52 0.90
C LEU A 318 4.33 -17.35 2.08
N PHE A 319 4.05 -18.43 2.79
CA PHE A 319 3.27 -18.42 4.01
C PHE A 319 4.19 -18.53 5.22
N ASP A 320 3.80 -17.87 6.30
CA ASP A 320 4.28 -18.20 7.63
C ASP A 320 3.18 -18.84 8.46
N SER A 321 3.57 -19.71 9.38
CA SER A 321 2.64 -20.53 10.16
C SER A 321 1.92 -19.74 11.26
N VAL A 322 2.36 -18.51 11.56
CA VAL A 322 1.86 -17.71 12.69
C VAL A 322 0.74 -16.77 12.26
N THR A 323 0.91 -16.05 11.16
CA THR A 323 -0.05 -15.04 10.69
C THR A 323 -1.18 -15.66 9.87
N GLY A 324 -0.94 -16.82 9.25
CA GLY A 324 -1.92 -17.48 8.38
C GLY A 324 -2.22 -16.72 7.08
N GLN A 325 -1.33 -15.79 6.68
CA GLN A 325 -1.44 -15.02 5.43
C GLN A 325 -0.26 -15.27 4.48
N PRO A 326 -0.47 -15.10 3.16
CA PRO A 326 0.63 -15.01 2.22
C PRO A 326 1.40 -13.70 2.45
N TYR A 327 2.66 -13.81 2.84
CA TYR A 327 3.59 -12.67 2.95
C TYR A 327 4.02 -12.18 1.56
N ILE A 328 4.40 -13.10 0.67
CA ILE A 328 4.66 -12.85 -0.75
C ILE A 328 3.66 -13.65 -1.55
N GLU A 329 3.19 -13.07 -2.66
CA GLU A 329 2.41 -13.79 -3.65
C GLU A 329 2.63 -13.17 -5.02
N GLU A 330 3.34 -13.90 -5.88
CA GLU A 330 3.90 -13.42 -7.14
C GLU A 330 3.71 -14.45 -8.26
N THR A 331 3.56 -13.97 -9.49
CA THR A 331 3.62 -14.83 -10.69
C THR A 331 4.95 -14.60 -11.37
N LEU A 332 5.76 -15.65 -11.46
CA LEU A 332 7.09 -15.61 -12.07
C LEU A 332 6.97 -15.37 -13.59
N PRO A 333 7.99 -14.76 -14.22
CA PRO A 333 8.01 -14.50 -15.65
C PRO A 333 7.78 -15.75 -16.53
N VAL A 334 7.28 -15.50 -17.74
CA VAL A 334 7.23 -16.51 -18.82
C VAL A 334 8.64 -16.68 -19.40
N GLY A 335 9.01 -17.91 -19.77
CA GLY A 335 10.37 -18.28 -20.13
C GLY A 335 11.26 -18.47 -18.90
N ASN A 336 12.56 -18.21 -19.04
CA ASN A 336 13.52 -18.32 -17.93
C ASN A 336 13.26 -17.23 -16.88
N PHE A 337 13.33 -17.63 -15.61
CA PHE A 337 13.25 -16.71 -14.49
C PHE A 337 14.37 -16.97 -13.47
N ASP A 338 14.89 -15.87 -12.94
CA ASP A 338 15.88 -15.76 -11.89
C ASP A 338 15.45 -14.53 -11.08
N GLU A 339 14.69 -14.78 -10.01
CA GLU A 339 13.95 -13.75 -9.30
C GLU A 339 14.33 -13.72 -7.83
N THR A 340 14.54 -12.51 -7.32
CA THR A 340 14.88 -12.25 -5.92
C THR A 340 13.80 -11.41 -5.25
N TYR A 341 13.50 -11.75 -3.99
CA TYR A 341 12.50 -11.07 -3.18
C TYR A 341 13.03 -10.84 -1.77
N PHE A 342 12.85 -9.63 -1.25
CA PHE A 342 13.25 -9.31 0.13
C PHE A 342 12.17 -9.71 1.14
N ILE A 343 12.56 -10.48 2.15
CA ILE A 343 11.73 -10.86 3.29
C ILE A 343 12.14 -10.00 4.47
N TYR A 344 11.26 -9.06 4.86
CA TYR A 344 11.49 -8.17 5.98
C TYR A 344 11.42 -8.94 7.30
N PRO A 345 12.28 -8.60 8.29
CA PRO A 345 12.20 -9.18 9.61
C PRO A 345 10.93 -8.69 10.33
N ARG A 346 10.37 -9.52 11.21
CA ARG A 346 9.11 -9.22 11.92
C ARG A 346 9.27 -9.38 13.43
N GLU A 347 8.49 -8.62 14.20
CA GLU A 347 8.48 -8.67 15.67
C GLU A 347 7.58 -9.82 16.18
N ILE A 348 7.69 -10.99 15.56
CA ILE A 348 6.98 -12.20 15.95
C ILE A 348 7.96 -13.28 16.40
N GLU A 349 7.63 -13.96 17.49
CA GLU A 349 8.39 -15.12 17.96
C GLU A 349 8.14 -16.34 17.05
N GLY A 350 9.17 -17.16 16.90
CA GLY A 350 9.10 -18.43 16.19
C GLY A 350 9.84 -18.44 14.85
N GLN A 351 9.63 -19.55 14.15
CA GLN A 351 10.30 -19.90 12.91
C GLN A 351 9.35 -20.73 12.03
N GLY A 352 9.65 -20.77 10.73
CA GLY A 352 9.00 -21.67 9.79
C GLY A 352 8.27 -20.99 8.66
N TYR A 353 8.89 -20.99 7.47
CA TYR A 353 8.23 -20.55 6.25
C TYR A 353 7.78 -21.75 5.40
N THR A 354 6.68 -21.60 4.66
CA THR A 354 6.25 -22.55 3.63
C THR A 354 6.12 -21.80 2.31
N LEU A 355 7.00 -22.10 1.37
CA LEU A 355 6.91 -21.59 0.01
C LEU A 355 6.06 -22.55 -0.82
N ASN A 356 4.95 -22.06 -1.31
CA ASN A 356 4.02 -22.85 -2.11
C ASN A 356 4.11 -22.43 -3.58
N PHE A 357 3.74 -23.36 -4.45
CA PHE A 357 3.81 -23.22 -5.90
C PHE A 357 2.47 -23.58 -6.53
N GLU A 358 2.07 -22.87 -7.58
CA GLU A 358 0.86 -23.13 -8.35
C GLU A 358 1.13 -23.04 -9.86
N THR A 359 1.04 -24.18 -10.54
CA THR A 359 0.94 -24.26 -12.01
C THR A 359 -0.52 -24.44 -12.40
N ARG A 360 -1.11 -23.42 -13.01
CA ARG A 360 -2.55 -23.37 -13.35
C ARG A 360 -2.75 -23.40 -14.85
N SER A 361 -3.64 -24.27 -15.31
CA SER A 361 -4.15 -24.25 -16.69
C SER A 361 -5.45 -23.45 -16.78
N PHE A 362 -5.69 -22.78 -17.91
CA PHE A 362 -6.91 -22.00 -18.12
C PHE A 362 -7.71 -22.56 -19.30
N GLY A 363 -8.81 -23.25 -18.98
CA GLY A 363 -9.65 -23.90 -19.98
C GLY A 363 -8.86 -24.93 -20.78
N ARG A 364 -8.59 -24.62 -22.06
CA ARG A 364 -7.83 -25.50 -22.97
C ARG A 364 -6.33 -25.21 -23.03
N MET A 365 -5.86 -24.13 -22.39
CA MET A 365 -4.45 -23.77 -22.38
C MET A 365 -3.77 -24.51 -21.22
N SER A 366 -2.88 -25.44 -21.54
CA SER A 366 -2.02 -26.11 -20.56
C SER A 366 -0.99 -25.13 -20.02
N SER A 367 -0.42 -25.46 -18.86
CA SER A 367 0.74 -24.76 -18.31
C SER A 367 1.77 -25.77 -17.84
N GLU A 368 3.04 -25.45 -18.09
CA GLU A 368 4.20 -26.27 -17.74
C GLU A 368 5.29 -25.36 -17.17
N ASN A 369 5.74 -25.66 -15.95
CA ASN A 369 6.76 -24.90 -15.24
C ASN A 369 7.76 -25.87 -14.59
N ILE A 370 9.05 -25.60 -14.76
CA ILE A 370 10.12 -26.26 -14.02
C ILE A 370 10.69 -25.32 -12.97
N LEU A 371 10.78 -25.80 -11.73
CA LEU A 371 11.45 -25.13 -10.63
C LEU A 371 12.85 -25.74 -10.48
N THR A 372 13.89 -24.92 -10.62
CA THR A 372 15.29 -25.39 -10.64
C THR A 372 16.07 -24.98 -9.39
N GLY A 373 15.62 -23.97 -8.65
CA GLY A 373 16.25 -23.56 -7.40
C GLY A 373 15.35 -22.74 -6.49
N VAL A 374 15.51 -22.95 -5.19
CA VAL A 374 14.92 -22.12 -4.13
C VAL A 374 15.95 -21.98 -3.03
N GLU A 375 16.29 -20.74 -2.68
CA GLU A 375 17.21 -20.46 -1.58
C GLU A 375 16.81 -19.23 -0.78
N PHE A 376 17.04 -19.29 0.53
CA PHE A 376 16.91 -18.17 1.44
C PHE A 376 18.30 -17.77 1.94
N VAL A 377 18.71 -16.54 1.64
CA VAL A 377 19.98 -15.98 2.06
C VAL A 377 19.73 -14.98 3.19
N PRO A 378 20.20 -15.23 4.43
CA PRO A 378 20.07 -14.29 5.53
C PRO A 378 20.83 -13.00 5.24
N VAL A 379 20.21 -11.86 5.57
CA VAL A 379 20.78 -10.52 5.36
C VAL A 379 20.60 -9.67 6.60
N ASP A 380 21.58 -8.82 6.87
CA ASP A 380 21.55 -7.88 7.99
C ASP A 380 20.73 -6.64 7.62
N TYR A 381 19.44 -6.67 7.93
CA TYR A 381 18.52 -5.58 7.59
C TYR A 381 18.89 -4.25 8.27
N SER A 382 19.48 -4.30 9.48
CA SER A 382 19.88 -3.08 10.19
C SER A 382 20.87 -2.25 9.36
N LYS A 383 21.84 -2.92 8.74
CA LYS A 383 22.81 -2.29 7.83
C LYS A 383 22.15 -1.68 6.61
N LEU A 384 21.11 -2.30 6.05
CA LEU A 384 20.37 -1.75 4.90
C LEU A 384 19.55 -0.52 5.30
N SER A 385 18.79 -0.63 6.39
CA SER A 385 17.91 0.45 6.86
C SER A 385 18.66 1.68 7.34
N GLU A 386 19.88 1.50 7.85
CA GLU A 386 20.75 2.59 8.34
C GLU A 386 21.69 3.10 7.23
N PHE A 387 21.85 2.37 6.13
CA PHE A 387 22.72 2.78 5.04
C PHE A 387 22.21 4.08 4.42
N SER A 388 23.09 5.08 4.41
CA SER A 388 22.82 6.37 3.80
C SER A 388 24.05 6.90 3.09
N VAL A 389 23.81 7.74 2.07
CA VAL A 389 24.86 8.42 1.32
C VAL A 389 24.58 9.91 1.22
N GLY A 390 25.63 10.73 1.22
CA GLY A 390 25.50 12.18 1.06
C GLY A 390 26.25 12.99 2.11
N SER A 391 25.98 14.30 2.13
CA SER A 391 26.61 15.25 3.05
C SER A 391 25.93 15.21 4.42
N GLY A 392 26.64 14.70 5.44
CA GLY A 392 26.15 14.59 6.82
C GLY A 392 25.93 13.14 7.25
N SER A 393 26.04 12.86 8.55
CA SER A 393 25.80 11.54 9.14
C SER A 393 24.39 11.37 9.69
N MET A 394 23.62 12.46 9.81
CA MET A 394 22.26 12.47 10.37
C MET A 394 21.35 13.42 9.59
N PRO A 395 20.03 13.15 9.54
CA PRO A 395 19.06 14.05 8.95
C PRO A 395 19.12 15.44 9.58
N VAL A 396 19.09 16.49 8.76
CA VAL A 396 18.99 17.86 9.26
C VAL A 396 17.56 18.08 9.76
N LYS A 397 17.42 18.26 11.08
CA LYS A 397 16.16 18.63 11.71
C LYS A 397 15.91 20.12 11.60
N ILE A 398 14.73 20.49 11.13
CA ILE A 398 14.28 21.87 10.95
C ILE A 398 13.10 22.10 11.89
N GLN A 399 13.21 23.11 12.76
CA GLN A 399 12.09 23.59 13.57
C GLN A 399 11.11 24.34 12.68
N ASN A 400 9.84 24.00 12.76
CA ASN A 400 8.79 24.61 11.96
C ASN A 400 8.17 25.78 12.73
N ASN A 401 8.38 26.99 12.23
CA ASN A 401 7.89 28.21 12.89
C ASN A 401 6.62 28.75 12.22
N LEU A 402 6.06 28.01 11.26
CA LEU A 402 4.84 28.38 10.57
C LEU A 402 3.64 28.27 11.51
N LYS A 403 2.70 29.21 11.43
CA LYS A 403 1.43 29.15 12.14
C LYS A 403 0.30 29.51 11.19
N ILE A 404 -0.70 28.65 11.11
CA ILE A 404 -1.93 28.93 10.39
C ILE A 404 -2.80 29.85 11.25
N LEU A 405 -3.21 30.98 10.67
CA LEU A 405 -4.10 31.94 11.29
C LEU A 405 -5.54 31.76 10.82
N GLU A 406 -5.73 31.39 9.55
CA GLU A 406 -7.05 31.20 8.96
C GLU A 406 -6.96 30.27 7.74
N VAL A 407 -7.91 29.33 7.62
CA VAL A 407 -8.12 28.55 6.39
C VAL A 407 -9.55 28.74 5.93
N LYS A 408 -9.72 29.13 4.68
CA LYS A 408 -11.03 29.19 4.03
C LYS A 408 -11.07 28.26 2.83
N LYS A 409 -11.94 27.25 2.91
CA LYS A 409 -12.19 26.25 1.87
C LYS A 409 -13.24 26.75 0.87
N TYR A 410 -13.01 26.52 -0.42
CA TYR A 410 -13.94 26.80 -1.51
C TYR A 410 -14.14 25.53 -2.35
N GLY A 411 -15.12 24.71 -2.00
CA GLY A 411 -15.25 23.34 -2.52
C GLY A 411 -14.03 22.49 -2.14
N ASP A 412 -13.80 21.38 -2.83
CA ASP A 412 -12.69 20.45 -2.50
C ASP A 412 -11.35 20.78 -3.17
N LEU A 413 -11.28 21.92 -3.87
CA LEU A 413 -10.24 22.19 -4.85
C LEU A 413 -9.42 23.43 -4.56
N VAL A 414 -9.96 24.37 -3.77
CA VAL A 414 -9.33 25.66 -3.53
C VAL A 414 -9.36 25.98 -2.04
N TYR A 415 -8.19 26.29 -1.52
CA TYR A 415 -8.01 26.72 -0.14
C TYR A 415 -7.33 28.08 -0.15
N LYS A 416 -7.86 29.02 0.63
CA LYS A 416 -7.17 30.27 0.97
C LYS A 416 -6.61 30.10 2.37
N VAL A 417 -5.29 30.16 2.49
CA VAL A 417 -4.57 29.99 3.75
C VAL A 417 -3.92 31.31 4.11
N LYS A 418 -4.13 31.75 5.34
CA LYS A 418 -3.43 32.86 5.96
C LYS A 418 -2.53 32.30 7.05
N ALA A 419 -1.23 32.54 6.95
CA ALA A 419 -0.24 32.02 7.88
C ALA A 419 0.80 33.09 8.23
N GLU A 420 1.51 32.88 9.34
CA GLU A 420 2.66 33.69 9.77
C GLU A 420 3.88 32.79 10.02
N GLY A 421 5.08 33.32 9.77
CA GLY A 421 6.33 32.58 9.96
C GLY A 421 6.71 31.70 8.76
N GLU A 422 7.77 30.92 8.97
CA GLU A 422 8.38 30.07 7.94
C GLU A 422 8.34 28.60 8.34
N GLY A 423 8.18 27.73 7.36
CA GLY A 423 8.32 26.29 7.54
C GLY A 423 7.42 25.48 6.63
N LEU A 424 7.13 24.24 7.04
CA LEU A 424 6.40 23.28 6.23
C LEU A 424 4.89 23.37 6.49
N LEU A 425 4.15 23.54 5.40
CA LEU A 425 2.71 23.31 5.37
C LEU A 425 2.45 21.95 4.73
N GLU A 426 1.76 21.07 5.43
CA GLU A 426 1.29 19.79 4.90
C GLU A 426 -0.22 19.86 4.60
N LEU A 427 -0.64 19.28 3.48
CA LEU A 427 -2.05 19.07 3.14
C LEU A 427 -2.38 17.60 3.35
N ASN A 428 -3.42 17.32 4.15
CA ASN A 428 -3.93 15.98 4.46
C ASN A 428 -4.63 15.33 3.25
N GLN A 429 -3.93 15.20 2.14
CA GLN A 429 -4.35 14.52 0.91
C GLN A 429 -3.17 13.81 0.26
N GLY A 430 -3.47 12.69 -0.40
CA GLY A 430 -2.48 11.93 -1.15
C GLY A 430 -1.76 12.79 -2.19
N TYR A 431 -0.45 12.61 -2.29
CA TYR A 431 0.43 13.40 -3.13
C TYR A 431 0.02 13.32 -4.61
N GLU A 432 -0.21 14.48 -5.24
CA GLU A 432 -0.52 14.58 -6.66
C GLU A 432 0.07 15.86 -7.24
N LYS A 433 0.77 15.77 -8.37
CA LYS A 433 1.55 16.87 -8.96
C LYS A 433 0.70 18.06 -9.40
N GLY A 434 -0.60 17.88 -9.61
CA GLY A 434 -1.57 18.91 -9.98
C GLY A 434 -1.94 19.88 -8.86
N TRP A 435 -1.55 19.61 -7.61
CA TRP A 435 -1.66 20.58 -6.52
C TRP A 435 -0.63 21.70 -6.66
N VAL A 436 -1.10 22.95 -6.62
CA VAL A 436 -0.27 24.15 -6.75
C VAL A 436 -0.59 25.12 -5.62
N ALA A 437 0.44 25.54 -4.87
CA ALA A 437 0.33 26.65 -3.94
C ALA A 437 0.96 27.91 -4.54
N PHE A 438 0.28 29.06 -4.41
CA PHE A 438 0.79 30.34 -4.91
C PHE A 438 0.27 31.52 -4.11
N THR A 439 1.02 32.61 -4.11
CA THR A 439 0.58 33.92 -3.61
C THR A 439 0.49 34.92 -4.77
N ALA A 440 -0.39 35.92 -4.61
CA ALA A 440 -0.62 36.97 -5.59
C ALA A 440 -0.64 38.35 -4.89
N LYS A 441 0.28 39.23 -5.31
CA LYS A 441 0.32 40.64 -4.85
C LYS A 441 0.63 41.56 -6.03
N SER A 442 -0.21 42.57 -6.26
CA SER A 442 -0.02 43.59 -7.29
C SER A 442 0.36 43.03 -8.67
N ASN A 443 -0.40 42.04 -9.16
CA ASN A 443 -0.21 41.32 -10.43
C ASN A 443 1.06 40.46 -10.54
N LYS A 444 1.79 40.22 -9.45
CA LYS A 444 2.87 39.21 -9.42
C LYS A 444 2.35 37.92 -8.79
N PHE A 445 2.49 36.82 -9.53
CA PHE A 445 2.23 35.47 -9.06
C PHE A 445 3.56 34.79 -8.74
N LYS A 446 3.63 34.09 -7.61
CA LYS A 446 4.75 33.22 -7.28
C LYS A 446 4.21 31.92 -6.70
N THR A 447 4.70 30.81 -7.22
CA THR A 447 4.40 29.46 -6.73
C THR A 447 5.37 29.07 -5.62
N PHE A 448 4.90 28.25 -4.69
CA PHE A 448 5.75 27.58 -3.71
C PHE A 448 6.20 26.23 -4.24
N ASP A 449 7.35 25.75 -3.77
CA ASP A 449 7.87 24.45 -4.15
C ASP A 449 6.97 23.35 -3.58
N HIS A 450 6.38 22.56 -4.47
CA HIS A 450 5.55 21.42 -4.08
C HIS A 450 6.44 20.22 -3.75
N ILE A 451 6.32 19.72 -2.54
CA ILE A 451 7.17 18.71 -1.94
C ILE A 451 6.33 17.57 -1.36
N LYS A 452 6.87 16.36 -1.42
CA LYS A 452 6.26 15.16 -0.86
C LYS A 452 6.64 15.03 0.62
N VAL A 453 5.64 14.97 1.49
CA VAL A 453 5.79 14.85 2.95
C VAL A 453 5.50 13.40 3.35
N ASN A 454 6.37 12.81 4.17
CA ASN A 454 6.24 11.42 4.65
C ASN A 454 5.98 10.39 3.55
N SER A 455 6.54 10.63 2.35
CA SER A 455 6.31 9.86 1.12
C SER A 455 4.87 9.80 0.57
N TRP A 456 3.87 10.39 1.24
CA TRP A 456 2.47 10.23 0.86
C TRP A 456 1.68 11.53 0.72
N ALA A 457 1.99 12.59 1.47
CA ALA A 457 1.20 13.81 1.52
C ALA A 457 1.77 14.92 0.61
N ASN A 458 0.90 15.84 0.21
CA ASN A 458 1.31 17.09 -0.45
C ASN A 458 1.82 18.08 0.61
N GLY A 459 2.84 18.87 0.28
CA GLY A 459 3.30 19.94 1.15
C GLY A 459 4.05 21.06 0.43
N TRP A 460 4.24 22.17 1.13
CA TRP A 460 4.94 23.34 0.62
C TRP A 460 5.81 23.97 1.71
N VAL A 461 7.04 24.29 1.35
CA VAL A 461 7.93 25.08 2.23
C VAL A 461 7.62 26.55 2.02
N ILE A 462 7.08 27.18 3.06
CA ILE A 462 6.75 28.61 3.10
C ILE A 462 7.94 29.38 3.67
N ASN A 463 8.42 30.39 2.93
CA ASN A 463 9.49 31.28 3.37
C ASN A 463 9.07 32.77 3.34
N ASP A 464 9.44 33.49 4.39
CA ASP A 464 9.19 34.91 4.65
C ASP A 464 10.15 35.80 3.86
N GLN A 465 11.11 35.23 3.11
CA GLN A 465 11.94 35.97 2.16
C GLN A 465 11.09 36.80 1.15
N TRP A 466 9.80 36.48 0.98
CA TRP A 466 8.85 37.27 0.17
C TRP A 466 8.27 38.50 0.89
N LEU A 467 8.35 38.57 2.22
CA LEU A 467 8.09 39.79 3.00
C LEU A 467 9.21 40.82 2.86
N MET A 468 10.27 40.56 2.08
CA MET A 468 11.34 41.55 1.89
C MET A 468 10.91 42.65 0.91
N ASN A 469 10.79 43.89 1.41
CA ASN A 469 10.82 45.09 0.56
C ASN A 469 12.26 45.60 0.54
N ASN A 470 12.88 45.69 -0.64
CA ASN A 470 14.24 46.25 -0.81
C ASN A 470 15.31 45.67 0.16
N GLY A 471 15.29 44.35 0.38
CA GLY A 471 16.31 43.68 1.20
C GLY A 471 16.18 43.88 2.72
N GLN A 472 15.10 44.51 3.19
CA GLN A 472 14.75 44.55 4.61
C GLN A 472 13.56 43.63 4.89
N ALA A 473 13.71 42.73 5.85
CA ALA A 473 12.62 41.88 6.34
C ALA A 473 11.50 42.76 6.90
N ILE A 474 10.32 42.76 6.28
CA ILE A 474 9.13 43.32 6.91
C ILE A 474 8.72 42.32 7.99
N ASN A 475 8.88 42.70 9.26
CA ASN A 475 8.44 41.96 10.45
C ASN A 475 7.17 41.12 10.20
N HIS A 476 7.30 39.78 10.22
CA HIS A 476 6.26 38.77 10.50
C HIS A 476 4.81 39.15 10.13
N GLN A 477 4.58 39.72 8.94
CA GLN A 477 3.24 40.07 8.49
C GLN A 477 2.57 38.80 7.96
N PRO A 478 1.31 38.51 8.34
CA PRO A 478 0.60 37.36 7.82
C PRO A 478 0.60 37.30 6.28
N LEU A 479 1.08 36.20 5.74
CA LEU A 479 1.04 35.88 4.33
C LEU A 479 -0.29 35.21 3.99
N THR A 480 -0.94 35.67 2.92
CA THR A 480 -2.07 34.96 2.33
C THR A 480 -1.62 34.28 1.04
N PHE A 481 -1.91 32.99 0.93
CA PHE A 481 -1.67 32.20 -0.27
C PHE A 481 -2.86 31.29 -0.56
N TYR A 482 -2.86 30.72 -1.74
CA TYR A 482 -3.90 29.84 -2.24
C TYR A 482 -3.29 28.49 -2.59
N VAL A 483 -3.97 27.41 -2.23
CA VAL A 483 -3.66 26.04 -2.66
C VAL A 483 -4.79 25.61 -3.58
N LEU A 484 -4.47 25.22 -4.81
CA LEU A 484 -5.45 24.80 -5.80
C LEU A 484 -5.11 23.45 -6.43
N TYR A 485 -6.14 22.69 -6.81
CA TYR A 485 -6.03 21.51 -7.64
C TYR A 485 -6.35 21.85 -9.10
N TRP A 486 -5.32 22.11 -9.91
CA TRP A 486 -5.50 22.59 -11.29
C TRP A 486 -6.18 21.58 -12.23
N PRO A 487 -5.95 20.25 -12.13
CA PRO A 487 -6.58 19.28 -13.05
C PRO A 487 -8.10 19.38 -13.11
N GLN A 488 -8.77 19.66 -11.99
CA GLN A 488 -10.22 19.79 -11.96
C GLN A 488 -10.74 20.99 -12.76
N PHE A 489 -9.99 22.09 -12.80
CA PHE A 489 -10.33 23.25 -13.63
C PHE A 489 -10.20 22.94 -15.12
N LEU A 490 -9.20 22.13 -15.50
CA LEU A 490 -9.06 21.66 -16.88
C LEU A 490 -10.22 20.74 -17.29
N GLU A 491 -10.69 19.88 -16.38
CA GLU A 491 -11.85 19.04 -16.63
C GLU A 491 -13.11 19.88 -16.89
N TRP A 492 -13.40 20.87 -16.03
CA TRP A 492 -14.54 21.76 -16.23
C TRP A 492 -14.42 22.60 -17.51
N GLY A 493 -13.21 23.07 -17.82
CA GLY A 493 -12.93 23.74 -19.09
C GLY A 493 -13.21 22.82 -20.29
N GLY A 494 -12.78 21.56 -20.22
CA GLY A 494 -13.03 20.55 -21.23
C GLY A 494 -14.52 20.26 -21.42
N LEU A 495 -15.28 20.10 -20.33
CA LEU A 495 -16.73 19.91 -20.36
C LEU A 495 -17.45 21.11 -20.99
N LEU A 496 -17.05 22.33 -20.64
CA LEU A 496 -17.61 23.56 -21.21
C LEU A 496 -17.32 23.67 -22.70
N VAL A 497 -16.08 23.44 -23.12
CA VAL A 497 -15.70 23.44 -24.55
C VAL A 497 -16.45 22.33 -25.31
N GLY A 498 -16.59 21.15 -24.71
CA GLY A 498 -17.34 20.02 -25.28
C GLY A 498 -18.82 20.35 -25.46
N ALA A 499 -19.46 20.94 -24.45
CA ALA A 499 -20.85 21.38 -24.51
C ALA A 499 -21.06 22.48 -25.56
N LEU A 500 -20.17 23.48 -25.62
CA LEU A 500 -20.21 24.53 -26.66
C LEU A 500 -20.04 23.94 -28.06
N THR A 501 -19.15 22.97 -28.23
CA THR A 501 -18.92 22.30 -29.51
C THR A 501 -20.16 21.53 -29.94
N LEU A 502 -20.77 20.76 -29.03
CA LEU A 502 -22.02 20.05 -29.29
C LEU A 502 -23.15 21.02 -29.66
N LEU A 503 -23.28 22.13 -28.94
CA LEU A 503 -24.27 23.17 -29.24
C LEU A 503 -24.07 23.76 -30.64
N ILE A 504 -22.84 24.09 -31.02
CA ILE A 504 -22.51 24.58 -32.36
C ILE A 504 -22.86 23.55 -33.43
N LEU A 505 -22.54 22.27 -33.22
CA LEU A 505 -22.83 21.20 -34.18
C LEU A 505 -24.34 20.96 -34.36
N VAL A 506 -25.10 21.03 -33.27
CA VAL A 506 -26.57 20.91 -33.31
C VAL A 506 -27.20 22.12 -34.01
N LEU A 507 -26.74 23.33 -33.70
CA LEU A 507 -27.26 24.57 -34.30
C LEU A 507 -26.84 24.76 -35.77
N LYS A 508 -25.70 24.21 -36.20
CA LYS A 508 -25.29 24.19 -37.62
C LYS A 508 -26.07 23.22 -38.50
N ARG A 509 -26.90 22.34 -37.91
CA ARG A 509 -27.66 21.32 -38.65
C ARG A 509 -29.00 21.83 -39.19
N HIS A 510 -29.21 23.15 -39.20
CA HIS A 510 -30.32 23.84 -39.84
C HIS A 510 -29.85 24.84 -40.89
#